data_AF-A0A3D5GIW8-F1
#
_entry.id   AF-A0A3D5GIW8-F1
#
_cell.length_a   1.000
_cell.length_b   1.000
_cell.length_c   1.000
_cell.angle_alpha   90.00
_cell.angle_beta   90.00
_cell.angle_gamma   90.00
#
_symmetry.space_group_name_H-M   'P 1'
#
loop_
_entity.id
_entity.type
_entity.pdbx_description
1 polymer ?
#
loop_
_entity_poly.entity_id
_entity_poly.type
_entity_poly.pdbx_seq_one_letter_code
_entity_poly.pdbx_strand_id
1 'polypeptide(L)'
;TVEATDEKLGWIREVAGSRIGDIELQTRVHMAQITDDPIGLAELMAPALGLDAEAALASPHVLVGSAGQCVETLLAWRERWGLTYIGLNEDAMVEFGPVVEALAGV
;
A
#
# COMPACT_ATOMS: atom_id res chain seq x y z
N THR A 1 2.49 -0.69 10.66
CA THR A 1 1.14 -1.23 10.93
C THR A 1 0.09 -0.20 10.54
N VAL A 2 -1.18 -0.55 10.67
CA VAL A 2 -2.32 0.34 10.38
C VAL A 2 -2.33 1.52 11.36
N GLU A 3 -2.16 1.25 12.65
CA GLU A 3 -2.24 2.25 13.73
C GLU A 3 -1.15 3.31 13.59
N ALA A 4 0.10 2.88 13.33
CA ALA A 4 1.20 3.80 13.09
C ALA A 4 1.00 4.63 11.82
N THR A 5 0.30 4.09 10.81
CA THR A 5 -0.04 4.84 9.60
C THR A 5 -1.11 5.89 9.91
N ASP A 6 -2.14 5.52 10.66
CA ASP A 6 -3.20 6.43 11.08
C ASP A 6 -2.65 7.59 11.92
N GLU A 7 -1.74 7.30 12.85
CA GLU A 7 -1.07 8.31 13.68
C GLU A 7 -0.25 9.29 12.82
N LYS A 8 0.62 8.78 11.95
CA LYS A 8 1.44 9.60 11.04
C LYS A 8 0.57 10.51 10.17
N LEU A 9 -0.51 9.97 9.59
CA LEU A 9 -1.43 10.74 8.76
C LEU A 9 -2.24 11.74 9.58
N GLY A 10 -2.55 11.42 10.85
CA GLY A 10 -3.13 12.34 11.80
C GLY A 10 -2.27 13.59 11.99
N TRP A 11 -0.97 13.41 12.25
CA TRP A 11 -0.02 14.53 12.37
C TRP A 11 0.05 15.37 11.09
N ILE A 12 0.07 14.73 9.92
CA ILE A 12 0.07 15.46 8.64
C ILE A 12 -1.19 16.32 8.51
N ARG A 13 -2.37 15.76 8.78
CA ARG A 13 -3.66 16.49 8.68
C ARG A 13 -3.71 17.67 9.64
N GLU A 14 -3.28 17.47 10.89
CA GLU A 14 -3.23 18.51 11.91
C GLU A 14 -2.35 19.69 11.48
N VAL A 15 -1.13 19.40 11.00
CA VAL A 15 -0.16 20.44 10.62
C VAL A 15 -0.46 21.06 9.24
N ALA A 16 -1.01 20.30 8.30
CA ALA A 16 -1.35 20.79 6.97
C ALA A 16 -2.53 21.77 6.99
N GLY A 17 -3.52 21.53 7.87
CA GLY A 17 -4.73 22.35 7.95
C GLY A 17 -5.46 22.42 6.61
N SER A 18 -5.76 23.63 6.14
CA SER A 18 -6.48 23.84 4.87
C SER A 18 -5.70 23.39 3.63
N ARG A 19 -4.37 23.26 3.71
CA ARG A 19 -3.53 22.85 2.57
C ARG A 19 -3.53 21.34 2.33
N ILE A 20 -4.20 20.55 3.15
CA ILE A 20 -4.20 19.09 3.00
C ILE A 20 -4.69 18.64 1.62
N GLY A 21 -5.63 19.38 1.01
CA GLY A 21 -6.12 19.12 -0.35
C GLY A 21 -5.11 19.43 -1.46
N ASP A 22 -4.05 20.18 -1.16
CA ASP A 22 -2.97 20.51 -2.10
C ASP A 22 -1.76 19.54 -1.97
N ILE A 23 -1.81 18.61 -1.01
CA ILE A 23 -0.72 17.69 -0.71
C ILE A 23 -1.04 16.31 -1.27
N GLU A 24 -0.19 15.84 -2.19
CA GLU A 24 -0.22 14.46 -2.61
C GLU A 24 0.46 13.56 -1.57
N LEU A 25 -0.26 12.56 -1.08
CA LEU A 25 0.28 11.63 -0.09
C LEU A 25 0.90 10.41 -0.78
N GLN A 26 2.16 10.17 -0.43
CA GLN A 26 2.96 9.07 -0.95
C GLN A 26 3.23 8.02 0.12
N THR A 27 3.14 6.73 -0.23
CA THR A 27 3.69 5.63 0.58
C THR A 27 4.65 4.77 -0.23
N ARG A 28 5.68 4.26 0.45
CA ARG A 28 6.59 3.27 -0.11
C ARG A 28 6.08 1.88 0.24
N VAL A 29 5.91 1.05 -0.77
CA VAL A 29 5.68 -0.38 -0.59
C VAL A 29 7.04 -1.08 -0.56
N HIS A 30 7.28 -1.84 0.49
CA HIS A 30 8.52 -2.59 0.68
C HIS A 30 8.45 -3.98 0.04
N MET A 31 7.26 -4.57 0.00
CA MET A 31 6.99 -5.87 -0.58
C MET A 31 5.83 -5.75 -1.56
N ALA A 32 6.11 -5.92 -2.85
CA ALA A 32 5.13 -5.87 -3.92
C ALA A 32 5.31 -7.10 -4.82
N GLN A 33 4.33 -8.00 -4.85
CA GLN A 33 4.39 -9.22 -5.66
C GLN A 33 3.00 -9.68 -6.09
N ILE A 34 2.86 -10.07 -7.35
CA ILE A 34 1.63 -10.72 -7.82
C ILE A 34 1.69 -12.21 -7.50
N THR A 35 0.68 -12.71 -6.77
CA THR A 35 0.64 -14.10 -6.30
C THR A 35 -0.78 -14.57 -6.05
N ASP A 36 -1.01 -15.87 -6.19
CA ASP A 36 -2.26 -16.53 -5.79
C ASP A 36 -2.26 -16.95 -4.30
N ASP A 37 -1.13 -16.81 -3.61
CA ASP A 37 -0.97 -17.11 -2.18
C ASP A 37 -0.36 -15.93 -1.39
N PRO A 38 -1.14 -14.85 -1.19
CA PRO A 38 -0.66 -13.68 -0.44
C PRO A 38 -0.43 -13.99 1.04
N ILE A 39 -1.19 -14.93 1.63
CA ILE A 39 -1.07 -15.29 3.04
C ILE A 39 0.24 -16.06 3.27
N GLY A 40 0.52 -17.11 2.48
CA GLY A 40 1.76 -17.87 2.63
C GLY A 40 3.00 -17.02 2.40
N LEU A 41 2.94 -16.09 1.44
CA LEU A 41 4.03 -15.12 1.23
C LEU A 41 4.21 -14.18 2.42
N ALA A 42 3.12 -13.65 2.99
CA ALA A 42 3.17 -12.79 4.15
C ALA A 42 3.68 -13.52 5.40
N GLU A 43 3.26 -14.77 5.63
CA GLU A 43 3.76 -15.61 6.73
C GLU A 43 5.28 -15.83 6.64
N LEU A 44 5.82 -15.99 5.42
CA LEU A 44 7.25 -16.14 5.18
C LEU A 44 8.04 -14.85 5.48
N MET A 45 7.49 -13.69 5.13
CA MET A 45 8.23 -12.42 5.10
C MET A 45 7.98 -11.51 6.30
N ALA A 46 6.79 -11.56 6.91
CA ALA A 46 6.42 -10.71 8.04
C ALA A 46 7.36 -10.83 9.26
N PRO A 47 7.93 -12.00 9.61
CA PRO A 47 8.88 -12.10 10.71
C PRO A 47 10.12 -11.22 10.54
N ALA A 48 10.59 -11.01 9.30
CA ALA A 48 11.72 -10.12 9.01
C ALA A 48 11.38 -8.64 9.25
N LEU A 49 10.08 -8.30 9.29
CA LEU A 49 9.55 -6.98 9.61
C LEU A 49 9.12 -6.86 11.08
N GLY A 50 9.24 -7.93 11.88
CA GLY A 50 8.76 -7.97 13.26
C GLY A 50 7.24 -7.92 13.38
N LEU A 51 6.53 -8.40 12.35
CA LEU A 51 5.06 -8.42 12.27
C LEU A 51 4.55 -9.85 12.09
N ASP A 52 3.27 -10.06 12.36
CA ASP A 52 2.55 -11.22 11.83
C ASP A 52 2.04 -10.94 10.41
N ALA A 53 1.57 -11.99 9.73
CA ALA A 53 1.11 -11.91 8.35
C ALA A 53 -0.07 -10.94 8.17
N GLU A 54 -1.02 -10.94 9.11
CA GLU A 54 -2.20 -10.07 9.06
C GLU A 54 -1.81 -8.59 9.17
N ALA A 55 -0.97 -8.24 10.16
CA ALA A 55 -0.48 -6.88 10.35
C ALA A 55 0.40 -6.40 9.19
N ALA A 56 1.15 -7.31 8.57
CA ALA A 56 1.93 -7.01 7.37
C ALA A 56 1.00 -6.66 6.20
N LEU A 57 0.05 -7.55 5.87
CA LEU A 57 -0.92 -7.39 4.77
C LEU A 57 -1.85 -6.17 4.95
N ALA A 58 -2.20 -5.83 6.19
CA ALA A 58 -3.02 -4.66 6.47
C ALA A 58 -2.27 -3.32 6.33
N SER A 59 -0.94 -3.34 6.31
CA SER A 59 -0.11 -2.12 6.25
C SER A 59 0.02 -1.56 4.82
N PRO A 60 0.20 -0.23 4.64
CA PRO A 60 0.45 0.38 3.32
C PRO A 60 1.87 0.13 2.78
N HIS A 61 2.56 -0.86 3.33
CA HIS A 61 3.96 -1.20 3.03
C HIS A 61 4.08 -2.58 2.38
N VAL A 62 2.97 -3.31 2.26
CA VAL A 62 2.88 -4.63 1.64
C VAL A 62 1.72 -4.61 0.65
N LEU A 63 1.99 -4.98 -0.59
CA LEU A 63 1.00 -5.07 -1.66
C LEU A 63 1.19 -6.39 -2.38
N VAL A 64 0.52 -7.44 -1.89
CA VAL A 64 0.65 -8.80 -2.43
C VAL A 64 -0.71 -9.41 -2.66
N GLY A 65 -0.82 -10.18 -3.75
CA GLY A 65 -2.06 -10.84 -4.16
C GLY A 65 -2.19 -10.86 -5.67
N SER A 66 -3.33 -11.31 -6.19
CA SER A 66 -3.63 -11.18 -7.61
C SER A 66 -3.66 -9.70 -8.04
N ALA A 67 -3.55 -9.44 -9.34
CA ALA A 67 -3.63 -8.08 -9.86
C ALA A 67 -4.93 -7.37 -9.43
N GLY A 68 -6.07 -8.08 -9.46
CA GLY A 68 -7.35 -7.54 -9.02
C GLY A 68 -7.37 -7.19 -7.52
N GLN A 69 -6.85 -8.06 -6.67
CA GLN A 69 -6.73 -7.76 -5.22
C GLN A 69 -5.80 -6.58 -4.95
N CYS A 70 -4.71 -6.44 -5.71
CA CYS A 70 -3.83 -5.28 -5.60
C CYS A 70 -4.56 -3.99 -6.00
N VAL A 71 -5.35 -3.99 -7.07
CA VAL A 71 -6.19 -2.84 -7.46
C VAL A 71 -7.17 -2.48 -6.34
N GLU A 72 -7.90 -3.46 -5.79
CA GLU A 72 -8.84 -3.25 -4.69
C GLU A 72 -8.14 -2.67 -3.45
N THR A 73 -6.96 -3.19 -3.11
CA THR A 73 -6.16 -2.72 -1.98
C THR A 73 -5.74 -1.26 -2.17
N LEU A 74 -5.26 -0.91 -3.37
CA LEU A 74 -4.85 0.46 -3.68
C LEU A 74 -6.02 1.45 -3.65
N LEU A 75 -7.20 1.04 -4.14
CA LEU A 75 -8.41 1.85 -4.04
C LEU A 75 -8.86 2.03 -2.59
N ALA A 76 -8.78 0.97 -1.77
CA ALA A 76 -9.07 1.05 -0.33
C ALA A 76 -8.09 1.97 0.40
N TRP A 77 -6.80 1.96 0.04
CA TRP A 77 -5.80 2.91 0.58
C TRP A 77 -6.12 4.35 0.16
N ARG A 78 -6.54 4.57 -1.08
CA ARG A 78 -6.97 5.90 -1.56
C ARG A 78 -8.18 6.40 -0.75
N GLU A 79 -9.19 5.56 -0.54
CA GLU A 79 -10.39 5.92 0.22
C GLU A 79 -10.09 6.16 1.71
N ARG A 80 -9.39 5.23 2.37
CA ARG A 80 -9.14 5.28 3.81
C ARG A 80 -8.09 6.32 4.19
N TRP A 81 -7.02 6.40 3.42
CA TRP A 81 -5.83 7.18 3.76
C TRP A 81 -5.58 8.39 2.87
N GLY A 82 -6.16 8.43 1.67
CA GLY A 82 -5.82 9.44 0.67
C GLY A 82 -4.47 9.21 0.00
N LEU A 83 -3.92 8.00 0.07
CA LEU A 83 -2.66 7.64 -0.59
C LEU A 83 -2.91 7.50 -2.11
N THR A 84 -2.28 8.36 -2.90
CA THR A 84 -2.45 8.37 -4.37
C THR A 84 -1.14 8.15 -5.12
N TYR A 85 0.01 8.38 -4.47
CA TYR A 85 1.31 8.08 -5.04
C TYR A 85 1.91 6.85 -4.36
N ILE A 86 2.13 5.78 -5.12
CA ILE A 86 2.61 4.50 -4.59
C ILE A 86 3.99 4.21 -5.17
N GLY A 87 5.00 4.14 -4.29
CA GLY A 87 6.37 3.81 -4.68
C GLY A 87 6.64 2.32 -4.55
N LEU A 88 6.95 1.65 -5.65
CA LEU A 88 7.37 0.24 -5.72
C LEU A 88 8.89 0.12 -5.96
N ASN A 89 9.45 -1.07 -5.76
CA ASN A 89 10.80 -1.40 -6.24
C ASN A 89 10.77 -1.64 -7.77
N GLU A 90 11.91 -1.44 -8.43
CA GLU A 90 12.06 -1.58 -9.89
C GLU A 90 11.73 -2.99 -10.40
N ASP A 91 12.09 -4.01 -9.61
CA ASP A 91 11.84 -5.42 -9.95
C ASP A 91 10.35 -5.78 -10.06
N ALA A 92 9.49 -5.08 -9.31
CA ALA A 92 8.03 -5.24 -9.39
C ALA A 92 7.40 -4.49 -10.59
N MET A 93 8.14 -3.61 -11.28
CA MET A 93 7.58 -2.69 -12.28
C MET A 93 6.84 -3.40 -13.42
N VAL A 94 7.46 -4.43 -14.00
CA VAL A 94 6.86 -5.16 -15.14
C VAL A 94 5.68 -6.00 -14.69
N GLU A 95 5.82 -6.68 -13.53
CA GLU A 95 4.79 -7.56 -12.98
C GLU A 95 3.51 -6.79 -12.61
N PHE A 96 3.64 -5.54 -12.12
CA PHE A 96 2.52 -4.68 -11.77
C PHE A 96 1.89 -3.93 -12.96
N GLY A 97 2.37 -4.16 -14.20
CA GLY A 97 1.79 -3.57 -15.41
C GLY A 97 0.25 -3.66 -15.50
N PRO A 98 -0.36 -4.85 -15.28
CA PRO A 98 -1.82 -5.01 -15.29
C PRO A 98 -2.55 -4.19 -14.21
N VAL A 99 -1.93 -3.97 -13.05
CA VAL A 99 -2.50 -3.14 -11.97
C VAL A 99 -2.52 -1.68 -12.38
N VAL A 100 -1.43 -1.21 -13.00
CA VAL A 100 -1.34 0.16 -13.54
C VAL A 100 -2.35 0.37 -14.65
N GLU A 101 -2.49 -0.58 -15.57
CA GLU A 101 -3.47 -0.52 -16.66
C GLU A 101 -4.91 -0.43 -16.11
N ALA A 102 -5.24 -1.23 -15.09
CA ALA A 102 -6.57 -1.23 -14.47
C ALA A 102 -6.89 0.08 -13.73
N LEU A 103 -5.88 0.78 -13.20
CA LEU A 103 -6.05 2.05 -12.50
C LEU A 103 -5.96 3.28 -13.43
N ALA A 104 -5.56 3.10 -14.68
CA ALA A 104 -5.43 4.20 -15.62
C ALA A 104 -6.80 4.85 -15.90
N GLY A 105 -6.97 6.10 -15.46
CA GLY A 105 -8.22 6.86 -15.63
C GLY A 105 -9.25 6.67 -14.52
N VAL A 106 -8.87 6.06 -13.40
CA VAL A 106 -9.70 5.86 -12.19
C VAL A 106 -9.19 6.70 -11.02
#